data_AF-A0AAV1HQG8-F1
#
_entry.id   AF-A0AAV1HQG8-F1
#
_cell.length_a   1.000
_cell.length_b   1.000
_cell.length_c   1.000
_cell.angle_alpha   90.00
_cell.angle_beta   90.00
_cell.angle_gamma   90.00
#
_symmetry.space_group_name_H-M   'P 1'
#
loop_
_entity.id
_entity.type
_entity.pdbx_description
1 polymer ?
#
loop_
_entity_poly.entity_id
_entity_poly.type
_entity_poly.pdbx_seq_one_letter_code
_entity_poly.pdbx_strand_id
1 'polypeptide(L)'
;MDVDAKRQEQQARYESLAQTRSHDADGSSSTRLEAMRLIHSKIMDYKHEHPANLRKTIELLLKLCQNICDAPDDPRFKRIRARNSAFAASIAPNTGALKLMSLSGWHAVTDNLEKTWIFEHAPGTPQMRVLPDIVQELQKALDEVNKKDQMSNTSGKKRQEQERHQAALRQIEEDRRDRQERQARQREAELASSTAADVPDEESPAEQAVGSSRQQESLEHWLHDGAPSNGAGRARRRHVTPSSPDEADRVG
;
A
#
# COMPACT_ATOMS: atom_id res chain seq x y z
N MET A 1 17.66 -67.37 -28.78
CA MET A 1 17.38 -65.92 -28.75
C MET A 1 18.70 -65.24 -28.49
N ASP A 2 19.05 -64.29 -29.34
CA ASP A 2 20.38 -63.69 -29.40
C ASP A 2 20.60 -62.71 -28.24
N VAL A 3 21.63 -62.95 -27.44
CA VAL A 3 21.94 -62.13 -26.25
C VAL A 3 22.40 -60.74 -26.67
N ASP A 4 23.02 -60.63 -27.83
CA ASP A 4 23.54 -59.37 -28.37
C ASP A 4 22.42 -58.44 -28.83
N ALA A 5 21.33 -58.99 -29.37
CA ALA A 5 20.15 -58.19 -29.75
C ALA A 5 19.48 -57.52 -28.55
N LYS A 6 19.38 -58.23 -27.41
CA LYS A 6 18.84 -57.65 -26.17
C LYS A 6 19.75 -56.56 -25.59
N ARG A 7 21.08 -56.71 -25.74
CA ARG A 7 22.05 -55.72 -25.28
C ARG A 7 22.00 -54.45 -26.12
N GLN A 8 21.86 -54.58 -27.43
CA GLN A 8 21.68 -53.44 -28.34
C GLN A 8 20.37 -52.69 -28.08
N GLU A 9 19.25 -53.39 -27.85
CA GLU A 9 17.98 -52.74 -27.53
C GLU A 9 18.05 -51.98 -26.19
N GLN A 10 18.70 -52.56 -25.18
CA GLN A 10 18.87 -51.92 -23.88
C GLN A 10 19.79 -50.68 -23.97
N GLN A 11 20.84 -50.76 -24.79
CA GLN A 11 21.75 -49.63 -25.01
C GLN A 11 21.09 -48.49 -25.78
N ALA A 12 20.30 -48.80 -26.82
CA ALA A 12 19.51 -47.82 -27.55
C ALA A 12 18.47 -47.11 -26.66
N ARG A 13 17.81 -47.85 -25.76
CA ARG A 13 16.89 -47.25 -24.76
C ARG A 13 17.63 -46.34 -23.77
N TYR A 14 18.83 -46.71 -23.35
CA TYR A 14 19.62 -45.88 -22.43
C TYR A 14 20.11 -44.60 -23.11
N GLU A 15 20.55 -44.69 -24.35
CA GLU A 15 21.00 -43.54 -25.15
C GLU A 15 19.83 -42.60 -25.49
N SER A 16 18.63 -43.11 -25.78
CA SER A 16 17.45 -42.25 -26.00
C SER A 16 16.99 -41.55 -24.72
N LEU A 17 17.11 -42.20 -23.56
CA LEU A 17 16.83 -41.58 -22.24
C LEU A 17 17.89 -40.55 -21.85
N ALA A 18 19.14 -40.73 -22.26
CA ALA A 18 20.22 -39.78 -22.02
C ALA A 18 20.10 -38.54 -22.92
N GLN A 19 19.76 -38.71 -24.20
CA GLN A 19 19.56 -37.61 -25.15
C GLN A 19 18.34 -36.75 -24.82
N THR A 20 17.28 -37.33 -24.27
CA THR A 20 16.11 -36.57 -23.79
C THR A 20 16.41 -35.75 -22.52
N ARG A 21 17.39 -36.16 -21.71
CA ARG A 21 17.79 -35.42 -20.50
C ARG A 21 18.74 -34.25 -20.77
N SER A 22 19.56 -34.28 -21.81
CA SER A 22 20.59 -33.24 -22.02
C SER A 22 20.09 -32.00 -22.76
N HIS A 23 18.94 -32.06 -23.44
CA HIS A 23 18.42 -30.91 -24.21
C HIS A 23 17.42 -30.03 -23.45
N ASP A 24 16.84 -30.55 -22.37
CA ASP A 24 15.82 -29.87 -21.56
C ASP A 24 16.38 -29.07 -20.36
N ALA A 25 17.67 -29.23 -20.03
CA ALA A 25 18.22 -28.74 -18.77
C ALA A 25 18.72 -27.28 -18.78
N ASP A 26 19.19 -26.74 -19.91
CA ASP A 26 19.97 -25.49 -19.88
C ASP A 26 19.13 -24.20 -20.08
N GLY A 27 18.12 -24.23 -20.95
CA GLY A 27 17.31 -23.04 -21.22
C GLY A 27 16.42 -22.63 -20.05
N SER A 28 15.77 -23.60 -19.41
CA SER A 28 14.82 -23.37 -18.30
C SER A 28 15.50 -22.78 -17.07
N SER A 29 16.74 -23.18 -16.78
CA SER A 29 17.50 -22.71 -15.62
C SER A 29 17.89 -21.23 -15.77
N SER A 30 18.40 -20.87 -16.95
CA SER A 30 18.78 -19.48 -17.26
C SER A 30 17.57 -18.54 -17.25
N THR A 31 16.46 -18.93 -17.88
CA THR A 31 15.21 -18.14 -17.88
C THR A 31 14.67 -17.95 -16.47
N ARG A 32 14.70 -18.99 -15.63
CA ARG A 32 14.29 -18.92 -14.22
C ARG A 32 15.14 -17.91 -13.44
N LEU A 33 16.47 -17.99 -13.56
CA LEU A 33 17.38 -17.09 -12.85
C LEU A 33 17.19 -15.63 -13.28
N GLU A 34 17.05 -15.37 -14.58
CA GLU A 34 16.80 -14.03 -15.10
C GLU A 34 15.43 -13.50 -14.65
N ALA A 35 14.40 -14.34 -14.61
CA ALA A 35 13.08 -13.96 -14.10
C ALA A 35 13.15 -13.57 -12.62
N MET A 36 13.80 -14.37 -11.77
CA MET A 36 14.04 -14.04 -10.37
C MET A 36 14.81 -12.72 -10.23
N ARG A 37 15.90 -12.56 -10.99
CA ARG A 37 16.68 -11.32 -10.98
C ARG A 37 15.83 -10.09 -11.33
N LEU A 38 14.94 -10.20 -12.31
CA LEU A 38 14.04 -9.09 -12.69
C LEU A 38 13.00 -8.78 -11.62
N ILE A 39 12.42 -9.80 -10.98
CA ILE A 39 11.48 -9.61 -9.88
C ILE A 39 12.14 -8.78 -8.78
N HIS A 40 13.33 -9.18 -8.35
CA HIS A 40 14.05 -8.52 -7.25
C HIS A 40 14.67 -7.16 -7.61
N SER A 41 15.21 -7.01 -8.82
CA SER A 41 15.97 -5.81 -9.20
C SER A 41 15.16 -4.73 -9.91
N LYS A 42 14.06 -5.09 -10.58
CA LYS A 42 13.29 -4.16 -11.44
C LYS A 42 11.83 -4.05 -11.05
N ILE A 43 11.20 -5.15 -10.62
CA ILE A 43 9.80 -5.10 -10.20
C ILE A 43 9.72 -4.60 -8.78
N MET A 44 10.51 -5.14 -7.84
CA MET A 44 10.55 -4.70 -6.44
C MET A 44 11.43 -3.47 -6.20
N ASP A 45 11.35 -2.47 -7.08
CA ASP A 45 12.13 -1.24 -6.95
C ASP A 45 11.46 -0.24 -5.99
N TYR A 46 11.63 -0.49 -4.69
CA TYR A 46 11.12 0.37 -3.62
C TYR A 46 11.72 1.79 -3.62
N LYS A 47 12.75 2.07 -4.42
CA LYS A 47 13.37 3.41 -4.47
C LYS A 47 12.58 4.37 -5.35
N HIS A 48 11.96 3.84 -6.40
CA HIS A 48 11.32 4.65 -7.43
C HIS A 48 9.80 4.46 -7.49
N GLU A 49 9.28 3.38 -6.91
CA GLU A 49 7.86 3.05 -7.01
C GLU A 49 7.20 2.97 -5.63
N HIS A 50 5.96 3.47 -5.53
CA HIS A 50 5.20 3.42 -4.29
C HIS A 50 4.78 1.96 -3.99
N PRO A 51 4.85 1.47 -2.72
CA PRO A 51 4.51 0.09 -2.36
C PRO A 51 3.14 -0.39 -2.85
N ALA A 52 2.13 0.50 -2.83
CA ALA A 52 0.80 0.18 -3.34
C ALA A 52 0.76 -0.12 -4.86
N ASN A 53 1.63 0.52 -5.65
CA ASN A 53 1.73 0.24 -7.08
C ASN A 53 2.46 -1.08 -7.30
N LEU A 54 3.58 -1.30 -6.60
CA LEU A 54 4.32 -2.56 -6.61
C LEU A 54 3.40 -3.76 -6.32
N ARG A 55 2.58 -3.63 -5.28
CA ARG A 55 1.59 -4.65 -4.89
C ARG A 55 0.63 -4.98 -6.03
N LYS A 56 0.00 -3.97 -6.64
CA LYS A 56 -0.94 -4.14 -7.76
C LYS A 56 -0.28 -4.79 -8.98
N THR A 57 0.95 -4.39 -9.29
CA THR A 57 1.73 -4.96 -10.40
C THR A 57 2.02 -6.45 -10.15
N ILE A 58 2.49 -6.80 -8.96
CA ILE A 58 2.80 -8.19 -8.59
C ILE A 58 1.52 -9.04 -8.52
N GLU A 59 0.45 -8.55 -7.91
CA GLU A 59 -0.85 -9.23 -7.85
C GLU A 59 -1.39 -9.55 -9.26
N LEU A 60 -1.29 -8.59 -10.19
CA LEU A 60 -1.74 -8.80 -11.56
C LEU A 60 -0.85 -9.81 -12.30
N LEU A 61 0.48 -9.70 -12.20
CA LEU A 61 1.41 -10.67 -12.80
C LEU A 61 1.17 -12.08 -12.27
N LEU A 62 1.02 -12.21 -10.95
CA LEU A 62 0.74 -13.47 -10.28
C LEU A 62 -0.55 -14.08 -10.82
N LYS A 63 -1.64 -13.31 -10.88
CA LYS A 63 -2.92 -13.75 -11.44
C LYS A 63 -2.80 -14.23 -12.88
N LEU A 64 -2.08 -13.49 -13.72
CA LEU A 64 -1.90 -13.85 -15.12
C LEU A 64 -1.13 -15.17 -15.28
N CYS A 65 -0.03 -15.34 -14.53
CA CYS A 65 0.77 -16.56 -14.58
C CYS A 65 0.02 -17.75 -13.98
N GLN A 66 -0.65 -17.55 -12.84
CA GLN A 66 -1.43 -18.59 -12.15
C GLN A 66 -2.58 -19.10 -13.02
N ASN A 67 -3.32 -18.19 -13.70
CA ASN A 67 -4.40 -18.60 -14.59
C ASN A 67 -3.91 -19.51 -15.74
N ILE A 68 -2.70 -19.29 -16.26
CA ILE A 68 -2.09 -20.17 -17.26
C ILE A 68 -1.70 -21.53 -16.68
N CYS A 69 -1.18 -21.55 -15.43
CA CYS A 69 -0.88 -22.80 -14.73
C CYS A 69 -2.14 -23.63 -14.45
N ASP A 70 -3.22 -22.97 -14.00
CA ASP A 70 -4.45 -23.64 -13.57
C ASP A 70 -5.30 -24.14 -14.75
N ALA A 71 -5.33 -23.38 -15.85
CA ALA A 71 -6.15 -23.68 -17.02
C ALA A 71 -5.35 -23.42 -18.31
N PRO A 72 -4.35 -24.27 -18.62
CA PRO A 72 -3.44 -24.08 -19.74
C PRO A 72 -4.12 -24.17 -21.12
N ASP A 73 -5.32 -24.74 -21.20
CA ASP A 73 -6.07 -24.89 -22.45
C ASP A 73 -7.09 -23.77 -22.69
N ASP A 74 -7.39 -22.93 -21.68
CA ASP A 74 -8.38 -21.87 -21.82
C ASP A 74 -7.80 -20.67 -22.61
N PRO A 75 -8.31 -20.39 -23.83
CA PRO A 75 -7.80 -19.30 -24.65
C PRO A 75 -8.04 -17.91 -24.04
N ARG A 76 -8.98 -17.77 -23.10
CA ARG A 76 -9.27 -16.49 -22.42
C ARG A 76 -8.09 -16.03 -21.56
N PHE A 77 -7.36 -16.97 -20.98
CA PHE A 77 -6.20 -16.65 -20.16
C PHE A 77 -4.94 -16.42 -20.98
N LYS A 78 -4.90 -16.85 -22.24
CA LYS A 78 -3.75 -16.68 -23.14
C LYS A 78 -3.69 -15.33 -23.84
N ARG A 79 -4.69 -14.45 -23.67
CA ARG A 79 -4.80 -13.20 -24.42
C ARG A 79 -5.14 -12.01 -23.51
N ILE A 80 -4.32 -10.98 -23.55
CA ILE A 80 -4.50 -9.75 -22.76
C ILE A 80 -4.38 -8.53 -23.66
N ARG A 81 -5.43 -7.72 -23.76
CA ARG A 81 -5.36 -6.45 -24.49
C ARG A 81 -4.55 -5.43 -23.70
N ALA A 82 -3.61 -4.73 -24.34
CA ALA A 82 -2.81 -3.70 -23.67
C ALA A 82 -3.65 -2.51 -23.16
N ARG A 83 -4.80 -2.24 -23.81
CA ARG A 83 -5.78 -1.21 -23.38
C ARG A 83 -6.61 -1.61 -22.15
N ASN A 84 -6.48 -2.84 -21.65
CA ASN A 84 -7.16 -3.23 -20.42
C ASN A 84 -6.71 -2.31 -19.28
N SER A 85 -7.65 -1.71 -18.55
CA SER A 85 -7.34 -0.68 -17.56
C SER A 85 -6.43 -1.17 -16.43
N ALA A 86 -6.59 -2.40 -15.96
CA ALA A 86 -5.71 -2.98 -14.95
C ALA A 86 -4.31 -3.21 -15.51
N PHE A 87 -4.20 -3.72 -16.74
CA PHE A 87 -2.91 -3.90 -17.41
C PHE A 87 -2.20 -2.56 -17.64
N ALA A 88 -2.90 -1.58 -18.19
CA ALA A 88 -2.38 -0.25 -18.51
C ALA A 88 -1.97 0.53 -17.25
N ALA A 89 -2.68 0.36 -16.14
CA ALA A 89 -2.35 1.04 -14.88
C ALA A 89 -1.23 0.36 -14.11
N SER A 90 -1.12 -0.97 -14.14
CA SER A 90 -0.22 -1.72 -13.24
C SER A 90 1.00 -2.32 -13.93
N ILE A 91 0.87 -2.83 -15.15
CA ILE A 91 1.98 -3.51 -15.85
C ILE A 91 2.67 -2.58 -16.84
N ALA A 92 1.89 -1.85 -17.66
CA ALA A 92 2.45 -1.04 -18.75
C ALA A 92 3.50 0.01 -18.30
N PRO A 93 3.35 0.69 -17.14
CA PRO A 93 4.36 1.64 -16.67
C PRO A 93 5.66 0.97 -16.18
N ASN A 94 5.62 -0.32 -15.83
CA ASN A 94 6.75 -1.04 -15.25
C ASN A 94 7.47 -1.88 -16.34
N THR A 95 8.61 -1.37 -16.82
CA THR A 95 9.41 -2.06 -17.85
C THR A 95 9.92 -3.43 -17.39
N GLY A 96 10.20 -3.61 -16.10
CA GLY A 96 10.57 -4.89 -15.51
C GLY A 96 9.44 -5.92 -15.61
N ALA A 97 8.20 -5.51 -15.36
CA ALA A 97 7.01 -6.35 -15.50
C ALA A 97 6.78 -6.79 -16.94
N LEU A 98 6.91 -5.89 -17.91
CA LEU A 98 6.81 -6.23 -19.34
C LEU A 98 7.91 -7.22 -19.78
N LYS A 99 9.14 -7.05 -19.30
CA LYS A 99 10.24 -7.98 -19.58
C LYS A 99 10.00 -9.35 -18.94
N LEU A 100 9.48 -9.40 -17.71
CA LEU A 100 9.10 -10.65 -17.06
C LEU A 100 7.98 -11.38 -17.82
N MET A 101 7.00 -10.65 -18.35
CA MET A 101 5.99 -11.22 -19.25
C MET A 101 6.65 -11.86 -20.48
N SER A 102 7.60 -11.18 -21.11
CA SER A 102 8.34 -11.76 -22.24
C SER A 102 9.13 -13.02 -21.89
N LEU A 103 9.79 -13.05 -20.73
CA LEU A 103 10.52 -14.25 -20.27
C LEU A 103 9.60 -15.41 -19.90
N SER A 104 8.42 -15.11 -19.38
CA SER A 104 7.42 -16.14 -19.06
C SER A 104 6.76 -16.73 -20.31
N GLY A 105 6.97 -16.15 -21.50
CA GLY A 105 6.46 -16.68 -22.77
C GLY A 105 5.36 -15.82 -23.42
N TRP A 106 5.07 -14.64 -22.87
CA TRP A 106 4.15 -13.70 -23.49
C TRP A 106 4.85 -12.87 -24.57
N HIS A 107 4.23 -12.69 -25.71
CA HIS A 107 4.73 -11.77 -26.72
C HIS A 107 3.64 -10.82 -27.18
N ALA A 108 4.04 -9.65 -27.65
CA ALA A 108 3.11 -8.64 -28.13
C ALA A 108 2.81 -8.84 -29.62
N VAL A 109 1.53 -8.90 -29.95
CA VAL A 109 1.00 -8.93 -31.32
C VAL A 109 0.11 -7.71 -31.50
N THR A 110 0.22 -7.05 -32.64
CA THR A 110 -0.69 -5.95 -33.02
C THR A 110 -1.79 -6.55 -33.88
N ASP A 111 -3.01 -6.57 -33.36
CA ASP A 111 -4.21 -7.04 -34.07
C ASP A 111 -5.23 -5.91 -34.13
N ASN A 112 -5.78 -5.60 -35.31
CA ASN A 112 -6.72 -4.50 -35.52
C ASN A 112 -6.26 -3.14 -34.94
N LEU A 113 -4.97 -2.79 -35.11
CA LEU A 113 -4.34 -1.59 -34.54
C LEU A 113 -4.29 -1.56 -33.00
N GLU A 114 -4.60 -2.67 -32.33
CA GLU A 114 -4.52 -2.81 -30.88
C GLU A 114 -3.39 -3.77 -30.48
N LYS A 115 -2.50 -3.30 -29.60
CA LYS A 115 -1.47 -4.17 -29.01
C LYS A 115 -2.12 -5.17 -28.05
N THR A 116 -1.89 -6.45 -28.29
CA THR A 116 -2.39 -7.57 -27.50
C THR A 116 -1.22 -8.47 -27.11
N TRP A 117 -1.15 -8.87 -25.84
CA TRP A 117 -0.18 -9.84 -25.35
C TRP A 117 -0.78 -11.24 -25.46
N ILE A 118 -0.06 -12.14 -26.11
CA ILE A 118 -0.48 -13.52 -26.36
C ILE A 118 0.54 -14.48 -25.75
N PHE A 119 0.03 -15.55 -25.13
CA PHE A 119 0.81 -16.67 -24.63
C PHE A 119 0.59 -17.88 -25.55
N GLU A 120 1.61 -18.25 -26.34
CA GLU A 120 1.52 -19.32 -27.36
C GLU A 120 2.49 -20.47 -27.07
N HIS A 121 2.49 -20.95 -25.83
CA HIS A 121 3.30 -22.10 -25.45
C HIS A 121 2.42 -23.30 -25.13
N ALA A 122 2.72 -24.44 -25.77
CA ALA A 122 2.09 -25.71 -25.48
C ALA A 122 2.54 -26.25 -24.10
N PRO A 123 1.71 -27.07 -23.44
CA PRO A 123 2.13 -27.81 -22.24
C PRO A 123 3.44 -28.57 -22.48
N GLY A 124 4.35 -28.53 -21.50
CA GLY A 124 5.64 -29.23 -21.57
C GLY A 124 6.81 -28.42 -22.15
N THR A 125 6.56 -27.26 -22.75
CA THR A 125 7.62 -26.32 -23.19
C THR A 125 8.43 -25.79 -22.00
N PRO A 126 9.70 -25.38 -22.19
CA PRO A 126 10.51 -24.79 -21.11
C PRO A 126 9.84 -23.59 -20.43
N GLN A 127 9.14 -22.74 -21.17
CA GLN A 127 8.41 -21.59 -20.64
C GLN A 127 7.29 -22.02 -19.68
N MET A 128 6.51 -23.04 -20.06
CA MET A 128 5.49 -23.63 -19.18
C MET A 128 6.11 -24.26 -17.92
N ARG A 129 7.30 -24.86 -18.02
CA ARG A 129 7.99 -25.45 -16.85
C ARG A 129 8.52 -24.41 -15.87
N VAL A 130 8.85 -23.20 -16.33
CA VAL A 130 9.35 -22.10 -15.49
C VAL A 130 8.22 -21.31 -14.81
N LEU A 131 7.02 -21.29 -15.37
CA LEU A 131 5.89 -20.53 -14.82
C LEU A 131 5.59 -20.81 -13.34
N PRO A 132 5.56 -22.08 -12.85
CA PRO A 132 5.34 -22.35 -11.43
C PRO A 132 6.40 -21.72 -10.51
N ASP A 133 7.67 -21.69 -10.94
CA ASP A 133 8.74 -21.05 -10.17
C ASP A 133 8.56 -19.52 -10.14
N ILE A 134 8.15 -18.92 -11.27
CA ILE A 134 7.83 -17.49 -11.35
C ILE A 134 6.66 -17.15 -10.44
N VAL A 135 5.59 -17.95 -10.46
CA VAL A 135 4.43 -17.81 -9.57
C VAL A 135 4.85 -17.85 -8.12
N GLN A 136 5.65 -18.85 -7.73
CA GLN A 136 6.14 -18.98 -6.37
C GLN A 136 6.95 -17.75 -5.94
N GLU A 137 7.81 -17.24 -6.82
CA GLU A 137 8.63 -16.08 -6.51
C GLU A 137 7.83 -14.77 -6.45
N LEU A 138 6.84 -14.60 -7.34
CA LEU A 138 5.90 -13.49 -7.28
C LEU A 138 5.08 -13.51 -5.98
N GLN A 139 4.70 -14.70 -5.49
CA GLN A 139 4.01 -14.83 -4.21
C GLN A 139 4.90 -14.36 -3.04
N LYS A 140 6.17 -14.79 -2.99
CA LYS A 140 7.12 -14.31 -1.97
C LYS A 140 7.32 -12.80 -2.03
N ALA A 141 7.46 -12.26 -3.25
CA ALA A 141 7.59 -10.83 -3.48
C ALA A 141 6.35 -10.06 -2.97
N LEU A 142 5.15 -10.59 -3.21
CA LEU A 142 3.91 -10.02 -2.71
C LEU A 142 3.86 -10.01 -1.18
N ASP A 143 4.26 -11.12 -0.54
CA ASP A 143 4.31 -11.24 0.92
C ASP A 143 5.32 -10.24 1.51
N GLU A 144 6.45 -10.01 0.85
CA GLU A 144 7.44 -9.01 1.27
C GLU A 144 6.89 -7.58 1.18
N VAL A 145 6.22 -7.23 0.07
CA VAL A 145 5.57 -5.92 -0.10
C VAL A 145 4.52 -5.71 1.00
N ASN A 146 3.69 -6.72 1.25
CA ASN A 146 2.67 -6.67 2.29
C ASN A 146 3.27 -6.48 3.69
N LYS A 147 4.36 -7.20 4.00
CA LYS A 147 5.06 -7.05 5.27
C LYS A 147 5.64 -5.64 5.43
N LYS A 148 6.27 -5.09 4.39
CA LYS A 148 6.82 -3.72 4.43
C LYS A 148 5.73 -2.66 4.57
N ASP A 149 4.60 -2.82 3.88
CA ASP A 149 3.46 -1.92 3.99
C ASP A 149 2.84 -1.96 5.41
N GLN A 150 2.78 -3.13 6.05
CA GLN A 150 2.34 -3.23 7.44
C GLN A 150 3.33 -2.60 8.41
N MET A 151 4.65 -2.78 8.19
CA MET A 151 5.70 -2.21 9.03
C MET A 151 5.77 -0.67 8.92
N SER A 152 5.58 -0.09 7.72
CA SER A 152 5.55 1.36 7.53
C SER A 152 4.32 1.99 8.23
N ASN A 153 3.16 1.34 8.10
CA ASN A 153 1.93 1.82 8.74
C ASN A 153 1.98 1.72 10.28
N THR A 154 2.56 0.66 10.82
CA THR A 154 2.69 0.48 12.28
C THR A 154 3.73 1.42 12.88
N SER A 155 4.89 1.59 12.22
CA SER A 155 5.92 2.54 12.67
C SER A 155 5.45 3.99 12.57
N GLY A 156 4.70 4.35 11.51
CA GLY A 156 4.08 5.67 11.38
C GLY A 156 3.08 5.96 12.51
N LYS A 157 2.19 5.01 12.81
CA LYS A 157 1.25 5.13 13.94
C LYS A 157 1.95 5.26 15.29
N LYS A 158 2.95 4.41 15.55
CA LYS A 158 3.73 4.44 16.80
C LYS A 158 4.47 5.77 16.96
N ARG A 159 5.05 6.30 15.87
CA ARG A 159 5.71 7.60 15.87
C ARG A 159 4.72 8.73 16.15
N GLN A 160 3.57 8.73 15.49
CA GLN A 160 2.53 9.74 15.73
C GLN A 160 2.00 9.69 17.17
N GLU A 161 1.81 8.49 17.72
CA GLU A 161 1.41 8.31 19.12
C GLU A 161 2.49 8.81 20.09
N GLN A 162 3.77 8.50 19.82
CA GLN A 162 4.89 8.98 20.61
C GLN A 162 5.02 10.52 20.57
N GLU A 163 4.83 11.13 19.40
CA GLU A 163 4.82 12.59 19.24
C GLU A 163 3.66 13.23 20.02
N ARG A 164 2.46 12.63 19.99
CA ARG A 164 1.31 13.08 20.80
C ARG A 164 1.55 12.96 22.29
N HIS A 165 2.13 11.84 22.73
CA HIS A 165 2.47 11.61 24.12
C HIS A 165 3.52 12.61 24.62
N GLN A 166 4.58 12.86 23.83
CA GLN A 166 5.59 13.86 24.16
C GLN A 166 5.02 15.28 24.20
N ALA A 167 4.13 15.63 23.28
CA ALA A 167 3.44 16.93 23.30
C ALA A 167 2.59 17.09 24.57
N ALA A 168 1.85 16.05 24.97
CA ALA A 168 1.04 16.06 26.18
C ALA A 168 1.91 16.22 27.45
N LEU A 169 3.07 15.54 27.53
CA LEU A 169 3.99 15.70 28.66
C LEU A 169 4.55 17.12 28.77
N ARG A 170 4.91 17.74 27.64
CA ARG A 170 5.39 19.14 27.63
C ARG A 170 4.33 20.10 28.13
N GLN A 171 3.07 19.90 27.71
CA GLN A 171 1.96 20.73 28.17
C GLN A 171 1.71 20.59 29.68
N ILE A 172 1.82 19.37 30.23
CA ILE A 172 1.70 19.15 31.69
C ILE A 172 2.85 19.84 32.44
N GLU A 173 4.06 19.82 31.90
CA GLU A 173 5.23 20.47 32.50
C GLU A 173 5.11 22.00 32.48
N GLU A 174 4.67 22.59 31.36
CA GLU A 174 4.36 24.02 31.24
C GLU A 174 3.26 24.43 32.23
N ASP A 175 2.14 23.70 32.28
CA ASP A 175 1.06 23.95 33.24
C ASP A 175 1.55 23.88 34.69
N ARG A 176 2.43 22.94 35.01
CA ARG A 176 3.02 22.79 36.35
C ARG A 176 3.91 23.98 36.68
N ARG A 177 4.73 24.44 35.73
CA ARG A 177 5.60 25.62 35.88
C ARG A 177 4.77 26.89 36.12
N ASP A 178 3.72 27.08 35.33
CA ASP A 178 2.83 28.25 35.44
C ASP A 178 2.03 28.26 36.75
N ARG A 179 1.65 27.08 37.26
CA ARG A 179 1.05 26.97 38.61
C ARG A 179 2.05 27.30 39.71
N GLN A 180 3.29 26.81 39.61
CA GLN A 180 4.34 27.11 40.57
C GLN A 180 4.67 28.61 40.59
N GLU A 181 4.79 29.25 39.42
CA GLU A 181 5.04 30.69 39.31
C GLU A 181 3.89 31.52 39.91
N ARG A 182 2.64 31.15 39.62
CA ARG A 182 1.47 31.81 40.22
C ARG A 182 1.45 31.69 41.74
N GLN A 183 1.75 30.50 42.27
CA GLN A 183 1.81 30.28 43.72
C GLN A 183 2.96 31.05 44.38
N ALA A 184 4.13 31.14 43.73
CA ALA A 184 5.25 31.94 44.22
C ALA A 184 4.89 33.43 44.28
N ARG A 185 4.30 33.96 43.20
CA ARG A 185 3.85 35.36 43.13
C ARG A 185 2.79 35.69 44.18
N GLN A 186 1.85 34.77 44.43
CA GLN A 186 0.85 34.94 45.48
C GLN A 186 1.48 35.01 46.87
N ARG A 187 2.43 34.11 47.18
CA ARG A 187 3.16 34.14 48.46
C ARG A 187 3.98 35.40 48.65
N GLU A 188 4.65 35.87 47.60
CA GLU A 188 5.40 37.14 47.65
C GLU A 188 4.48 38.33 47.92
N ALA A 189 3.31 38.37 47.27
CA ALA A 189 2.31 39.41 47.51
C ALA A 189 1.73 39.36 48.93
N GLU A 190 1.46 38.16 49.47
CA GLU A 190 1.02 37.98 50.86
C GLU A 190 2.08 38.44 51.87
N LEU A 191 3.35 38.08 51.65
CA LEU A 191 4.46 38.52 52.48
C LEU A 191 4.63 40.05 52.44
N ALA A 192 4.55 40.67 51.26
CA ALA A 192 4.61 42.12 51.10
C ALA A 192 3.43 42.84 51.76
N SER A 193 2.21 42.29 51.66
CA SER A 193 1.03 42.83 52.33
C SER A 193 1.13 42.71 53.86
N SER A 194 1.70 41.62 54.37
CA SER A 194 1.90 41.43 55.81
C SER A 194 2.94 42.38 56.40
N THR A 195 3.94 42.80 55.61
CA THR A 195 4.94 43.79 56.03
C THR A 195 4.42 45.23 55.94
N ALA A 196 3.54 45.53 54.97
CA ALA A 196 2.93 46.85 54.86
C ALA A 196 1.91 47.15 55.98
N ALA A 197 1.27 46.12 56.54
CA ALA A 197 0.30 46.28 57.63
C ALA A 197 0.91 46.67 58.99
N ASP A 198 2.24 46.61 59.13
CA ASP A 198 2.96 46.97 60.37
C ASP A 198 3.59 48.38 60.31
N VAL A 199 3.26 49.17 59.27
CA VAL A 199 3.64 50.58 59.21
C VAL A 199 2.59 51.39 60.01
N PRO A 200 2.97 52.00 61.14
CA PRO A 200 2.04 52.76 61.97
C PRO A 200 1.48 53.95 61.18
N ASP A 201 0.16 54.08 61.30
CA ASP A 201 -0.69 55.08 60.69
C ASP A 201 -0.29 56.49 61.18
N GLU A 202 0.72 57.11 60.54
CA GLU A 202 0.97 58.54 60.70
C GLU A 202 -0.01 59.34 59.83
N GLU A 203 -0.86 60.09 60.53
CA GLU A 203 -1.88 61.00 60.04
C GLU A 203 -1.46 61.77 58.77
N SER A 204 -2.32 61.76 57.75
CA SER A 204 -2.32 62.84 56.77
C SER A 204 -3.68 63.08 56.12
N PRO A 205 -3.95 64.34 55.71
CA PRO A 205 -5.24 64.98 55.88
C PRO A 205 -6.15 64.82 54.67
N ALA A 206 -7.42 65.08 54.94
CA ALA A 206 -8.47 65.33 53.96
C ALA A 206 -8.11 66.44 52.97
N GLU A 207 -8.34 66.20 51.68
CA GLU A 207 -8.89 67.17 50.72
C GLU A 207 -9.16 66.44 49.39
N GLN A 208 -10.43 66.36 48.97
CA GLN A 208 -10.99 67.10 47.81
C GLN A 208 -10.34 66.69 46.47
N ALA A 209 -11.03 66.47 45.35
CA ALA A 209 -12.40 66.63 44.94
C ALA A 209 -12.44 66.24 43.43
N VAL A 210 -13.60 65.76 42.98
CA VAL A 210 -14.20 66.10 41.67
C VAL A 210 -13.66 65.47 40.37
N GLY A 211 -14.59 64.77 39.69
CA GLY A 211 -14.73 64.73 38.23
C GLY A 211 -14.08 63.51 37.57
N SER A 212 -14.58 62.93 36.48
CA SER A 212 -15.68 63.24 35.57
C SER A 212 -15.68 62.13 34.50
N SER A 213 -16.81 61.94 33.80
CA SER A 213 -16.97 61.21 32.52
C SER A 213 -16.60 59.72 32.49
N ARG A 214 -17.50 58.75 32.26
CA ARG A 214 -18.63 58.65 31.29
C ARG A 214 -18.24 58.96 29.85
N GLN A 215 -17.65 57.97 29.18
CA GLN A 215 -17.78 57.61 27.75
C GLN A 215 -17.57 56.08 27.70
N GLN A 216 -18.58 55.25 27.44
CA GLN A 216 -19.10 54.84 26.12
C GLN A 216 -18.02 54.24 25.21
N GLU A 217 -18.41 53.14 24.53
CA GLU A 217 -17.66 52.36 23.52
C GLU A 217 -16.70 51.31 24.13
N SER A 218 -16.76 50.02 23.83
CA SER A 218 -17.30 49.30 22.69
C SER A 218 -17.85 47.95 23.16
N LEU A 219 -19.15 47.74 22.89
CA LEU A 219 -19.90 46.52 23.13
C LEU A 219 -20.09 45.79 21.79
N GLU A 220 -19.02 45.54 21.05
CA GLU A 220 -19.06 44.77 19.79
C GLU A 220 -17.64 44.23 19.52
N HIS A 221 -17.37 42.94 19.79
CA HIS A 221 -16.51 42.06 18.96
C HIS A 221 -16.28 40.64 19.57
N TRP A 222 -17.32 39.96 20.09
CA TRP A 222 -17.20 38.52 20.42
C TRP A 222 -18.45 37.77 19.98
N LEU A 223 -18.58 37.58 18.67
CA LEU A 223 -19.47 36.59 18.03
C LEU A 223 -18.99 36.37 16.58
N HIS A 224 -17.77 35.83 16.44
CA HIS A 224 -17.38 35.09 15.25
C HIS A 224 -17.32 33.60 15.61
N ASP A 225 -18.50 33.01 15.79
CA ASP A 225 -18.71 31.58 15.66
C ASP A 225 -18.39 31.20 14.21
N GLY A 226 -17.15 30.76 13.99
CA GLY A 226 -16.74 30.06 12.79
C GLY A 226 -17.46 28.72 12.74
N ALA A 227 -18.56 28.69 11.98
CA ALA A 227 -19.32 27.49 11.68
C ALA A 227 -18.39 26.35 11.19
N PRO A 228 -18.44 25.15 11.78
CA PRO A 228 -17.91 23.97 11.11
C PRO A 228 -18.79 23.72 9.88
N SER A 229 -18.23 23.93 8.68
CA SER A 229 -18.90 23.55 7.45
C SER A 229 -19.06 22.03 7.47
N ASN A 230 -20.32 21.65 7.67
CA ASN A 230 -20.78 20.28 7.68
C ASN A 230 -20.70 19.78 6.23
N GLY A 231 -19.52 19.26 5.86
CA GLY A 231 -19.28 18.59 4.60
C GLY A 231 -20.06 17.29 4.53
N ALA A 232 -21.37 17.41 4.29
CA ALA A 232 -22.28 16.34 3.94
C ALA A 232 -21.85 15.72 2.60
N GLY A 233 -20.83 14.88 2.65
CA GLY A 233 -20.48 13.94 1.59
C GLY A 233 -21.63 12.95 1.44
N ARG A 234 -22.55 13.28 0.52
CA ARG A 234 -23.64 12.44 0.02
C ARG A 234 -23.21 10.96 -0.04
N ALA A 235 -23.70 10.18 0.90
CA ALA A 235 -23.84 8.75 0.74
C ALA A 235 -24.78 8.52 -0.46
N ARG A 236 -24.20 8.18 -1.61
CA ARG A 236 -24.95 7.61 -2.73
C ARG A 236 -25.54 6.28 -2.24
N ARG A 237 -26.78 6.33 -1.75
CA ARG A 237 -27.65 5.16 -1.66
C ARG A 237 -27.65 4.52 -3.05
N ARG A 238 -27.01 3.37 -3.18
CA ARG A 238 -27.25 2.47 -4.31
C ARG A 238 -28.70 2.02 -4.15
N HIS A 239 -29.54 2.41 -5.10
CA HIS A 239 -30.81 1.73 -5.32
C HIS A 239 -30.46 0.26 -5.61
N VAL A 240 -30.65 -0.60 -4.61
CA VAL A 240 -30.82 -2.03 -4.83
C VAL A 240 -32.25 -2.16 -5.32
N THR A 241 -32.42 -2.33 -6.63
CA THR A 241 -33.66 -2.84 -7.18
C THR A 241 -33.77 -4.30 -6.74
N PRO A 242 -34.81 -4.69 -5.97
CA PRO A 242 -35.11 -6.10 -5.78
C PRO A 242 -35.43 -6.67 -7.16
N SER A 243 -34.59 -7.59 -7.64
CA SER A 243 -34.99 -8.44 -8.76
C SER A 243 -36.13 -9.32 -8.26
N SER A 244 -37.28 -9.18 -8.92
CA SER A 244 -38.44 -10.04 -8.74
C SER A 244 -38.06 -11.52 -8.77
N PRO A 245 -38.66 -12.34 -7.90
CA PRO A 245 -38.85 -13.75 -8.18
C PRO A 245 -40.10 -13.87 -9.07
N ASP A 246 -39.91 -13.84 -10.39
CA ASP A 246 -40.87 -14.48 -11.32
C ASP A 246 -40.61 -15.99 -11.17
N GLU A 247 -41.45 -16.72 -10.43
CA GLU A 247 -42.72 -17.26 -10.95
C GLU A 247 -42.39 -18.23 -12.10
N ALA A 248 -42.08 -19.49 -11.79
CA ALA A 248 -43.07 -20.53 -11.46
C ALA A 248 -44.24 -20.55 -12.44
N ASP A 249 -43.98 -21.07 -13.64
CA ASP A 249 -44.95 -21.75 -14.51
C ASP A 249 -44.14 -22.22 -15.74
N ARG A 250 -44.39 -23.32 -16.43
CA ARG A 250 -45.29 -24.46 -16.31
C ARG A 250 -45.01 -25.28 -17.58
N VAL A 251 -45.20 -26.60 -17.49
CA VAL A 251 -45.64 -27.47 -18.60
C VAL A 251 -44.61 -27.79 -19.71
N GLY A 252 -44.30 -29.10 -19.80
CA GLY A 252 -43.61 -29.73 -20.91
C GLY A 252 -43.02 -31.07 -20.49
#